data_AF-A0A920UAQ2-F1
#
_entry.id   AF-A0A920UAQ2-F1
#
_cell.length_a   1.000
_cell.length_b   1.000
_cell.length_c   1.000
_cell.angle_alpha   90.00
_cell.angle_beta   90.00
_cell.angle_gamma   90.00
#
_symmetry.space_group_name_H-M   'P 1'
#
loop_
_entity.id
_entity.type
_entity.pdbx_description
1 polymer ?
#
loop_
_entity_poly.entity_id
_entity_poly.type
_entity_poly.pdbx_seq_one_letter_code
_entity_poly.pdbx_strand_id
1 'polypeptide(L)'
;MEINASCPNLEDRRALFAHSSSATTEVVDAAGAAQRPRWAKLSPNTAELPDIAAAAIAAGAEAVTVANTVLGMVIDTETRRPLLGAGRGGLSGPAIRPVAVRAVFDTREALGDFPIIGVGGVASAEDAVQFLLAGATAVQVGTATFADPRAPARILRDLGRWCDRRAVARLDELIGAAHG
;
A
#
# COMPACT_ATOMS: atom_id res chain seq x y z
N MET A 1 3.92 4.35 -14.28
CA MET A 1 2.58 4.85 -13.90
C MET A 1 2.11 4.00 -12.74
N GLU A 2 1.57 4.60 -11.69
CA GLU A 2 0.88 3.86 -10.63
C GLU A 2 -0.63 3.98 -10.88
N ILE A 3 -1.26 2.86 -11.24
CA ILE A 3 -2.69 2.76 -11.56
C ILE A 3 -3.42 2.51 -10.25
N ASN A 4 -4.30 3.45 -9.88
CA ASN A 4 -5.11 3.30 -8.68
C ASN A 4 -6.29 2.35 -8.92
N ALA A 5 -6.00 1.05 -8.83
CA ALA A 5 -6.96 -0.04 -8.92
C ALA A 5 -7.77 -0.24 -7.63
N SER A 6 -7.75 0.72 -6.69
CA SER A 6 -8.44 0.59 -5.40
C SER A 6 -9.60 1.55 -5.20
N CYS A 7 -9.82 2.49 -6.12
CA CYS A 7 -10.94 3.42 -6.05
C CYS A 7 -12.27 2.73 -6.41
N PRO A 8 -13.36 2.98 -5.66
CA PRO A 8 -14.69 2.57 -6.11
C PRO A 8 -15.01 3.24 -7.44
N ASN A 9 -15.50 2.47 -8.40
CA ASN A 9 -16.05 3.02 -9.63
C ASN A 9 -17.33 3.81 -9.28
N LEU A 10 -17.54 4.97 -9.91
CA LEU A 10 -18.61 5.91 -9.52
C LEU A 10 -20.02 5.39 -9.84
N GLU A 11 -20.12 4.39 -10.72
CA GLU A 11 -21.38 3.87 -11.25
C GLU A 11 -21.98 2.73 -10.42
N ASP A 12 -21.15 1.92 -9.73
CA ASP A 12 -21.63 0.89 -8.79
C ASP A 12 -20.95 1.06 -7.41
N ARG A 13 -21.60 1.85 -6.55
CA ARG A 13 -21.14 2.16 -5.19
C ARG A 13 -21.17 0.97 -4.21
N ARG A 14 -21.62 -0.22 -4.65
CA ARG A 14 -21.74 -1.43 -3.83
C ARG A 14 -20.62 -2.44 -4.12
N ALA A 15 -20.10 -2.48 -5.33
CA ALA A 15 -18.95 -3.32 -5.71
C ALA A 15 -17.67 -2.47 -5.74
N LEU A 16 -16.83 -2.60 -4.72
CA LEU A 16 -15.51 -1.98 -4.75
C LEU A 16 -14.68 -2.69 -5.83
N PHE A 17 -14.36 -1.99 -6.92
CA PHE A 17 -13.41 -2.42 -7.95
C PHE A 17 -12.11 -3.01 -7.34
N ALA A 18 -11.69 -2.40 -6.22
CA ALA A 18 -10.64 -2.83 -5.31
C ALA A 18 -10.66 -4.30 -4.85
N HIS A 19 -11.77 -5.02 -5.06
CA HIS A 19 -12.00 -6.40 -4.60
C HIS A 19 -12.25 -7.38 -5.75
N SER A 20 -12.06 -6.93 -7.00
CA SER A 20 -12.30 -7.74 -8.19
C SER A 20 -11.00 -7.95 -8.95
N SER A 21 -10.59 -9.22 -9.05
CA SER A 21 -9.47 -9.62 -9.90
C SER A 21 -9.75 -9.31 -11.38
N SER A 22 -10.98 -9.54 -11.86
CA SER A 22 -11.34 -9.26 -13.26
C SER A 22 -11.25 -7.77 -13.59
N ALA A 23 -11.81 -6.92 -12.72
CA ALA A 23 -11.78 -5.48 -12.95
C ALA A 23 -10.33 -4.96 -12.88
N THR A 24 -9.53 -5.45 -11.91
CA THR A 24 -8.10 -5.14 -11.82
C THR A 24 -7.33 -5.54 -13.08
N THR A 25 -7.60 -6.72 -13.64
CA THR A 25 -7.02 -7.16 -14.92
C THR A 25 -7.36 -6.18 -16.04
N GLU A 26 -8.64 -5.83 -16.19
CA GLU A 26 -9.10 -4.94 -17.27
C GLU A 26 -8.42 -3.57 -17.23
N VAL A 27 -8.33 -2.92 -16.05
CA VAL A 27 -7.70 -1.59 -15.97
C VAL A 27 -6.19 -1.64 -16.17
N VAL A 28 -5.52 -2.66 -15.65
CA VAL A 28 -4.07 -2.80 -15.80
C VAL A 28 -3.71 -3.09 -17.25
N ASP A 29 -4.45 -3.99 -17.90
CA ASP A 29 -4.28 -4.31 -19.31
C ASP A 29 -4.54 -3.09 -20.20
N ALA A 30 -5.66 -2.38 -20.00
CA ALA A 30 -5.99 -1.17 -20.75
C ALA A 30 -4.93 -0.07 -20.60
N ALA A 31 -4.32 0.06 -19.40
CA ALA A 31 -3.22 1.00 -19.17
C ALA A 31 -1.95 0.66 -19.98
N GLY A 32 -1.85 -0.54 -20.55
CA GLY A 32 -0.79 -0.94 -21.47
C GLY A 32 -0.71 -0.06 -22.73
N ALA A 33 -1.84 0.53 -23.15
CA ALA A 33 -1.90 1.44 -24.29
C ALA A 33 -0.97 2.66 -24.14
N ALA A 34 -0.64 3.05 -22.90
CA ALA A 34 0.26 4.17 -22.64
C ALA A 34 1.75 3.83 -22.83
N GLN A 35 2.13 2.55 -23.04
CA GLN A 35 3.51 2.12 -23.33
C GLN A 35 4.55 2.63 -22.31
N ARG A 36 4.18 2.64 -21.03
CA ARG A 36 5.05 3.00 -19.88
C ARG A 36 4.98 1.89 -18.84
N PRO A 37 5.99 1.77 -17.95
CA PRO A 37 5.91 0.82 -16.85
C PRO A 37 4.65 0.99 -16.01
N ARG A 38 4.03 -0.11 -15.58
CA ARG A 38 2.73 -0.11 -14.89
C ARG A 38 2.86 -0.73 -13.52
N TRP A 39 2.48 0.01 -12.49
CA TRP A 39 2.32 -0.50 -11.13
C TRP A 39 0.84 -0.46 -10.74
N ALA A 40 0.38 -1.43 -9.97
CA ALA A 40 -1.01 -1.46 -9.50
C ALA A 40 -1.08 -1.13 -8.00
N LYS A 41 -1.82 -0.09 -7.63
CA LYS A 41 -2.06 0.31 -6.22
C LYS A 41 -3.32 -0.39 -5.71
N LEU A 42 -3.15 -1.27 -4.72
CA LEU A 42 -4.16 -2.22 -4.28
C LEU A 42 -4.75 -1.89 -2.90
N SER A 43 -5.97 -2.37 -2.66
CA SER A 43 -6.72 -2.12 -1.42
C SER A 43 -6.46 -3.20 -0.36
N PRO A 44 -6.27 -2.84 0.92
CA PRO A 44 -6.17 -3.82 1.99
C PRO A 44 -7.55 -4.30 2.50
N ASN A 45 -8.66 -3.80 1.93
CA ASN A 45 -10.01 -4.03 2.46
C ASN A 45 -10.63 -5.38 2.03
N THR A 46 -9.81 -6.38 1.66
CA THR A 46 -10.24 -7.72 1.27
C THR A 46 -9.22 -8.77 1.66
N ALA A 47 -9.69 -9.99 1.96
CA ALA A 47 -8.83 -11.15 2.16
C ALA A 47 -8.18 -11.63 0.85
N GLU A 48 -8.82 -11.35 -0.29
CA GLU A 48 -8.39 -11.78 -1.63
C GLU A 48 -7.28 -10.90 -2.23
N LEU A 49 -6.60 -10.09 -1.41
CA LEU A 49 -5.53 -9.20 -1.89
C LEU A 49 -4.42 -9.96 -2.65
N PRO A 50 -3.94 -11.14 -2.20
CA PRO A 50 -2.97 -11.92 -2.97
C PRO A 50 -3.46 -12.28 -4.38
N ASP A 51 -4.71 -12.73 -4.52
CA ASP A 51 -5.29 -13.11 -5.81
C ASP A 51 -5.46 -11.90 -6.74
N ILE A 52 -5.84 -10.75 -6.18
CA ILE A 52 -5.96 -9.49 -6.93
C ILE A 52 -4.58 -9.01 -7.38
N ALA A 53 -3.56 -9.14 -6.52
CA ALA A 53 -2.19 -8.82 -6.87
C ALA A 53 -1.67 -9.74 -7.99
N ALA A 54 -1.91 -11.05 -7.91
CA ALA A 54 -1.60 -12.00 -8.97
C ALA A 54 -2.28 -11.64 -10.30
N ALA A 55 -3.55 -11.23 -10.25
CA ALA A 55 -4.30 -10.79 -11.43
C ALA A 55 -3.70 -9.53 -12.07
N ALA A 56 -3.30 -8.54 -11.26
CA ALA A 56 -2.60 -7.35 -11.75
C ALA A 56 -1.28 -7.71 -12.45
N ILE A 57 -0.53 -8.66 -11.90
CA ILE A 57 0.73 -9.14 -12.48
C ILE A 57 0.48 -9.85 -13.81
N ALA A 58 -0.54 -10.71 -13.88
CA ALA A 58 -0.93 -11.40 -15.12
C ALA A 58 -1.37 -10.42 -16.22
N ALA A 59 -1.96 -9.28 -15.85
CA ALA A 59 -2.29 -8.17 -16.76
C ALA A 59 -1.06 -7.31 -17.16
N GLY A 60 0.11 -7.63 -16.60
CA GLY A 60 1.39 -7.03 -16.93
C GLY A 60 1.76 -5.82 -16.06
N ALA A 61 1.29 -5.77 -14.82
CA ALA A 61 1.93 -4.93 -13.80
C ALA A 61 3.36 -5.43 -13.53
N GLU A 62 4.31 -4.49 -13.42
CA GLU A 62 5.72 -4.76 -13.11
C GLU A 62 6.03 -4.61 -11.61
N ALA A 63 5.10 -4.03 -10.85
CA ALA A 63 5.12 -3.98 -9.40
C ALA A 63 3.70 -3.79 -8.85
N VAL A 64 3.48 -4.17 -7.61
CA VAL A 64 2.25 -3.83 -6.88
C VAL A 64 2.58 -2.88 -5.74
N THR A 65 1.68 -1.96 -5.44
CA THR A 65 1.82 -1.03 -4.32
C THR A 65 0.73 -1.33 -3.28
N VAL A 66 1.14 -1.67 -2.08
CA VAL A 66 0.29 -2.19 -1.00
C VAL A 66 0.57 -1.40 0.28
N ALA A 67 -0.37 -0.65 0.86
CA ALA A 67 -1.81 -0.66 0.63
C ALA A 67 -2.42 0.74 0.45
N ASN A 68 -3.55 0.84 -0.23
CA ASN A 68 -4.38 2.05 -0.16
C ASN A 68 -5.04 2.20 1.23
N THR A 69 -5.84 3.23 1.43
CA THR A 69 -6.54 3.51 2.69
C THR A 69 -7.46 2.37 3.13
N VAL A 70 -7.60 2.18 4.44
CA VAL A 70 -8.63 1.32 5.02
C VAL A 70 -9.97 2.08 5.02
N LEU A 71 -11.10 1.40 4.88
CA LEU A 71 -12.42 2.07 4.96
C LEU A 71 -12.75 2.49 6.39
N GLY A 72 -13.24 3.72 6.56
CA GLY A 72 -13.63 4.26 7.86
C GLY A 72 -14.76 5.28 7.78
N MET A 73 -15.31 5.60 8.95
CA MET A 73 -16.25 6.70 9.13
C MET A 73 -16.13 7.27 10.53
N VAL A 74 -16.60 8.51 10.70
CA VAL A 74 -16.82 9.14 12.00
C VAL A 74 -18.25 9.64 12.01
N ILE A 75 -18.96 9.41 13.12
CA ILE A 75 -20.33 9.91 13.34
C ILE A 75 -20.21 11.08 14.32
N ASP A 76 -20.74 12.22 13.93
CA ASP A 76 -20.91 13.37 14.81
C ASP A 76 -21.98 13.04 15.86
N THR A 77 -21.62 13.10 17.14
CA THR A 77 -22.47 12.64 18.25
C THR A 77 -23.61 13.60 18.57
N GLU A 78 -23.46 14.88 18.23
CA GLU A 78 -24.48 15.92 18.47
C GLU A 78 -25.57 15.85 17.41
N THR A 79 -25.16 15.83 16.14
CA THR A 79 -26.06 15.81 14.98
C THR A 79 -26.52 14.40 14.61
N ARG A 80 -25.85 13.36 15.14
CA ARG A 80 -26.10 11.93 14.85
C ARG A 80 -25.98 11.59 13.36
N ARG A 81 -25.11 12.31 12.65
CA ARG A 81 -24.89 12.17 11.21
C ARG A 81 -23.44 11.82 10.91
N PRO A 82 -23.15 11.22 9.75
CA PRO A 82 -21.76 11.09 9.31
C PRO A 82 -21.06 12.46 9.27
N LEU A 83 -19.86 12.52 9.83
CA LEU A 83 -19.07 13.75 9.92
C LEU A 83 -18.52 14.19 8.56
N LEU A 84 -18.17 13.23 7.69
CA LEU A 84 -17.66 13.51 6.35
C LEU A 84 -18.82 13.75 5.38
N GLY A 85 -18.67 14.74 4.49
CA GLY A 85 -19.71 15.07 3.49
C GLY A 85 -20.06 13.92 2.54
N ALA A 86 -19.11 13.02 2.27
CA ALA A 86 -19.34 11.78 1.50
C ALA A 86 -19.87 10.61 2.35
N GLY A 87 -20.15 10.82 3.64
CA GLY A 87 -20.62 9.83 4.62
C GLY A 87 -19.52 8.90 5.16
N ARG A 88 -18.64 8.44 4.28
CA ARG A 88 -17.56 7.49 4.55
C ARG A 88 -16.28 7.98 3.88
N GLY A 89 -15.13 7.48 4.31
CA GLY A 89 -13.84 7.89 3.79
C GLY A 89 -12.73 6.86 4.00
N GLY A 90 -11.54 7.18 3.51
CA GLY A 90 -10.33 6.40 3.74
C GLY A 90 -9.64 6.81 5.03
N LEU A 91 -9.38 5.84 5.91
CA LEU A 91 -8.46 5.97 7.03
C LEU A 91 -7.03 5.70 6.54
N SER A 92 -6.12 6.60 6.91
CA SER A 92 -4.68 6.48 6.65
C SER A 92 -3.88 6.88 7.89
N GLY A 93 -2.56 6.98 7.76
CA GLY A 93 -1.67 7.34 8.85
C GLY A 93 -1.29 6.15 9.75
N PRO A 94 -0.59 6.40 10.86
CA PRO A 94 -0.02 5.35 11.70
C PRO A 94 -1.03 4.30 12.19
N ALA A 95 -2.30 4.68 12.33
CA ALA A 95 -3.38 3.80 12.74
C ALA A 95 -3.57 2.57 11.83
N ILE A 96 -3.29 2.70 10.53
CA ILE A 96 -3.44 1.57 9.58
C ILE A 96 -2.15 0.76 9.39
N ARG A 97 -1.03 1.18 9.97
CA ARG A 97 0.28 0.56 9.71
C ARG A 97 0.29 -0.95 9.97
N PRO A 98 -0.25 -1.48 11.09
CA PRO A 98 -0.27 -2.93 11.31
C PRO A 98 -1.05 -3.69 10.23
N VAL A 99 -2.12 -3.11 9.70
CA VAL A 99 -2.90 -3.69 8.59
C VAL A 99 -2.09 -3.69 7.30
N ALA A 100 -1.42 -2.58 6.98
CA ALA A 100 -0.62 -2.45 5.76
C ALA A 100 0.63 -3.34 5.78
N VAL A 101 1.31 -3.48 6.92
CA VAL A 101 2.46 -4.38 7.09
C VAL A 101 2.02 -5.83 6.89
N ARG A 102 0.92 -6.26 7.50
CA ARG A 102 0.34 -7.59 7.25
C ARG A 102 -0.01 -7.78 5.78
N ALA A 103 -0.67 -6.80 5.15
CA ALA A 103 -1.05 -6.89 3.75
C ALA A 103 0.17 -7.10 2.82
N VAL A 104 1.28 -6.41 3.08
CA VAL A 104 2.55 -6.63 2.37
C VAL A 104 3.11 -8.02 2.65
N PHE A 105 3.08 -8.47 3.91
CA PHE A 105 3.54 -9.81 4.30
C PHE A 105 2.76 -10.91 3.56
N ASP A 106 1.43 -10.90 3.65
CA ASP A 106 0.56 -11.89 2.99
C ASP A 106 0.75 -11.87 1.46
N THR A 107 0.95 -10.68 0.87
CA THR A 107 1.22 -10.53 -0.57
C THR A 107 2.58 -11.10 -0.97
N ARG A 108 3.62 -10.88 -0.14
CA ARG A 108 4.97 -11.43 -0.33
C ARG A 108 4.96 -12.95 -0.23
N GLU A 109 4.26 -13.49 0.76
CA GLU A 109 4.13 -14.94 0.96
C GLU A 109 3.54 -15.63 -0.27
N ALA A 110 2.52 -15.02 -0.89
CA ALA A 110 1.85 -15.56 -2.07
C ALA A 110 2.63 -15.36 -3.38
N LEU A 111 3.35 -14.24 -3.54
CA LEU A 111 3.94 -13.84 -4.83
C LEU A 111 5.46 -13.95 -4.90
N GLY A 112 6.11 -14.33 -3.79
CA GLY A 112 7.56 -14.46 -3.71
C GLY A 112 8.28 -13.13 -3.95
N ASP A 113 9.37 -13.16 -4.71
CA ASP A 113 10.24 -11.99 -4.93
C ASP A 113 9.67 -10.92 -5.88
N PHE A 114 8.40 -11.02 -6.26
CA PHE A 114 7.77 -10.01 -7.10
C PHE A 114 7.82 -8.62 -6.43
N PRO A 115 8.16 -7.53 -7.15
CA PRO A 115 8.34 -6.22 -6.52
C PRO A 115 7.07 -5.68 -5.85
N ILE A 116 7.16 -5.41 -4.54
CA ILE A 116 6.10 -4.81 -3.73
C ILE A 116 6.57 -3.46 -3.20
N ILE A 117 5.77 -2.41 -3.41
CA ILE A 117 5.98 -1.11 -2.79
C ILE A 117 5.05 -1.01 -1.57
N GLY A 118 5.62 -0.99 -0.38
CA GLY A 118 4.91 -0.89 0.89
C GLY A 118 4.46 0.54 1.19
N VAL A 119 3.23 0.73 1.65
CA VAL A 119 2.69 2.05 2.03
C VAL A 119 1.56 1.92 3.04
N GLY A 120 1.59 2.77 4.06
CA GLY A 120 0.54 2.83 5.08
C GLY A 120 1.10 3.19 6.45
N GLY A 121 0.94 4.45 6.87
CA GLY A 121 1.28 4.88 8.22
C GLY A 121 2.77 4.93 8.58
N VAL A 122 3.64 4.98 7.57
CA VAL A 122 5.09 5.16 7.75
C VAL A 122 5.38 6.59 8.20
N ALA A 123 5.99 6.74 9.37
CA ALA A 123 6.36 8.04 9.93
C ALA A 123 7.79 8.09 10.50
N SER A 124 8.45 6.93 10.64
CA SER A 124 9.80 6.74 11.18
C SER A 124 10.61 5.72 10.36
N ALA A 125 11.91 5.61 10.66
CA ALA A 125 12.79 4.61 10.07
C ALA A 125 12.36 3.18 10.42
N GLU A 126 12.02 2.93 11.68
CA GLU A 126 11.54 1.65 12.18
C GLU A 126 10.23 1.21 11.52
N ASP A 127 9.36 2.17 11.14
CA ASP A 127 8.17 1.86 10.36
C ASP A 127 8.55 1.37 8.95
N ALA A 128 9.51 2.04 8.29
CA ALA A 128 9.99 1.60 6.97
C ALA A 128 10.65 0.22 7.05
N VAL A 129 11.41 -0.06 8.11
CA VAL A 129 12.01 -1.38 8.35
C VAL A 129 10.94 -2.47 8.49
N GLN A 130 9.81 -2.22 9.16
CA GLN A 130 8.72 -3.21 9.21
C GLN A 130 8.22 -3.59 7.83
N PHE A 131 8.08 -2.62 6.91
CA PHE A 131 7.66 -2.90 5.54
C PHE A 131 8.72 -3.68 4.75
N LEU A 132 10.00 -3.35 4.91
CA LEU A 132 11.09 -4.09 4.28
C LEU A 132 11.12 -5.54 4.77
N LEU A 133 11.12 -5.75 6.09
CA LEU A 133 11.08 -7.07 6.73
C LEU A 133 9.87 -7.91 6.27
N ALA A 134 8.72 -7.26 6.09
CA ALA A 134 7.51 -7.90 5.59
C ALA A 134 7.59 -8.31 4.10
N GLY A 135 8.53 -7.77 3.31
CA GLY A 135 8.71 -8.13 1.91
C GLY A 135 8.61 -6.99 0.91
N ALA A 136 8.43 -5.74 1.34
CA ALA A 136 8.45 -4.62 0.43
C ALA A 136 9.86 -4.35 -0.11
N THR A 137 9.98 -4.09 -1.41
CA THR A 137 11.20 -3.65 -2.09
C THR A 137 11.44 -2.15 -1.93
N ALA A 138 10.36 -1.37 -1.79
CA ALA A 138 10.42 0.06 -1.56
C ALA A 138 9.28 0.51 -0.65
N VAL A 139 9.38 1.71 -0.07
CA VAL A 139 8.39 2.23 0.89
C VAL A 139 7.94 3.64 0.47
N GLN A 140 6.63 3.90 0.45
CA GLN A 140 6.07 5.24 0.27
C GLN A 140 5.62 5.85 1.60
N VAL A 141 5.66 7.19 1.66
CA VAL A 141 5.26 7.98 2.82
C VAL A 141 4.14 8.94 2.40
N GLY A 142 2.93 8.72 2.92
CA GLY A 142 1.73 9.50 2.60
C GLY A 142 1.38 10.49 3.71
N THR A 143 0.48 10.11 4.62
CA THR A 143 -0.12 10.98 5.66
C THR A 143 0.89 11.79 6.49
N ALA A 144 2.08 11.27 6.76
CA ALA A 144 3.11 11.98 7.53
C ALA A 144 3.55 13.29 6.84
N THR A 145 3.44 13.38 5.51
CA THR A 145 3.78 14.58 4.73
C THR A 145 2.87 15.78 5.01
N PHE A 146 1.64 15.53 5.49
CA PHE A 146 0.71 16.61 5.84
C PHE A 146 1.15 17.35 7.12
N ALA A 147 1.78 16.63 8.05
CA ALA A 147 2.34 17.23 9.26
C ALA A 147 3.75 17.79 9.01
N ASP A 148 4.56 17.09 8.21
CA ASP A 148 5.89 17.55 7.82
C ASP A 148 6.22 17.11 6.38
N PRO A 149 6.28 18.05 5.40
CA PRO A 149 6.65 17.75 4.03
C PRO A 149 8.05 17.14 3.88
N ARG A 150 8.93 17.32 4.87
CA ARG A 150 10.29 16.74 4.90
C ARG A 150 10.33 15.34 5.51
N ALA A 151 9.18 14.80 5.96
CA ALA A 151 9.11 13.47 6.55
C ALA A 151 9.81 12.39 5.70
N PRO A 152 9.64 12.30 4.36
CA PRO A 152 10.30 11.27 3.57
C PRO A 152 11.84 11.37 3.63
N ALA A 153 12.39 12.58 3.50
CA ALA A 153 13.83 12.82 3.56
C ALA A 153 14.40 12.54 4.96
N ARG A 154 13.65 12.92 6.02
CA ARG A 154 14.01 12.60 7.41
C ARG A 154 14.05 11.09 7.62
N ILE A 155 13.00 10.38 7.23
CA ILE A 155 12.88 8.92 7.38
C ILE A 155 14.02 8.22 6.65
N LEU A 156 14.35 8.62 5.42
CA LEU A 156 15.46 8.05 4.66
C LEU A 156 16.80 8.21 5.39
N ARG A 157 17.09 9.41 5.90
CA ARG A 157 18.31 9.67 6.67
C ARG A 157 18.35 8.83 7.95
N ASP A 158 17.24 8.78 8.67
CA ASP A 158 17.16 8.06 9.95
C ASP A 158 17.21 6.53 9.73
N LEU A 159 16.73 6.04 8.58
CA LEU A 159 16.91 4.66 8.11
C LEU A 159 18.38 4.34 7.85
N GLY A 160 19.13 5.22 7.17
CA GLY A 160 20.58 5.05 7.01
C GLY A 160 21.29 4.90 8.35
N ARG A 161 20.96 5.78 9.32
CA ARG A 161 21.51 5.68 10.69
C ARG A 161 21.07 4.39 11.41
N TRP A 162 19.85 3.92 11.15
CA TRP A 162 19.35 2.68 11.73
C TRP A 162 20.14 1.48 11.21
N CYS A 163 20.45 1.45 9.91
CA CYS A 163 21.29 0.44 9.28
C CYS A 163 22.72 0.46 9.84
N ASP A 164 23.34 1.64 9.94
CA ASP A 164 24.70 1.80 10.50
C ASP A 164 24.81 1.21 11.91
N ARG A 165 23.82 1.51 12.78
CA ARG A 165 23.80 1.01 14.17
C ARG A 165 23.63 -0.49 14.28
N ARG A 166 23.12 -1.15 13.23
CA ARG A 166 22.84 -2.60 13.20
C ARG A 166 23.73 -3.36 12.24
N ALA A 167 24.74 -2.70 11.67
CA ALA A 167 25.65 -3.27 10.68
C ALA A 167 24.93 -3.89 9.47
N VAL A 168 23.80 -3.32 9.05
CA VAL A 168 23.10 -3.71 7.81
C VAL A 168 23.79 -3.01 6.65
N ALA A 169 24.51 -3.77 5.82
CA ALA A 169 25.31 -3.22 4.73
C ALA A 169 24.48 -2.94 3.47
N ARG A 170 23.43 -3.75 3.24
CA ARG A 170 22.50 -3.63 2.11
C ARG A 170 21.07 -3.73 2.59
N LEU A 171 20.19 -2.89 2.05
CA LEU A 171 18.75 -2.97 2.35
C LEU A 171 18.14 -4.32 1.95
N ASP A 172 18.71 -4.98 0.95
CA ASP A 172 18.29 -6.32 0.49
C ASP A 172 18.32 -7.36 1.63
N GLU A 173 19.19 -7.19 2.63
CA GLU A 173 19.25 -8.07 3.81
C GLU A 173 17.99 -8.00 4.67
N LEU A 174 17.21 -6.91 4.54
CA LEU A 174 15.97 -6.71 5.25
C LEU A 174 14.76 -7.20 4.45
N ILE A 175 14.83 -7.18 3.11
CA ILE A 175 13.66 -7.43 2.26
C ILE A 175 13.18 -8.87 2.46
N GLY A 176 12.00 -9.02 3.05
CA GLY A 176 11.37 -10.32 3.26
C GLY A 176 12.02 -11.17 4.36
N ALA A 177 12.95 -10.65 5.16
CA ALA A 177 13.66 -11.43 6.18
C ALA A 177 12.74 -12.00 7.29
N ALA A 178 11.48 -11.56 7.38
CA ALA A 178 10.48 -12.14 8.27
C ALA A 178 9.83 -13.44 7.72
N HIS A 179 10.15 -13.87 6.50
CA HIS A 179 9.55 -15.05 5.84
C HIS A 179 10.30 -16.37 6.05
N GLY A 180 11.53 -16.34 6.60
CA GLY A 180 12.34 -17.54 6.87
C GLY A 180 13.41 -17.80 5.83
#